data_AF-A0A965PHW2-F1
#
_entry.id   AF-A0A965PHW2-F1
#
_cell.length_a   1.000
_cell.length_b   1.000
_cell.length_c   1.000
_cell.angle_alpha   90.00
_cell.angle_beta   90.00
_cell.angle_gamma   90.00
#
_symmetry.space_group_name_H-M   'P 1'
#
loop_
_entity.id
_entity.type
_entity.pdbx_description
1 polymer ?
#
loop_
_entity_poly.entity_id
_entity_poly.type
_entity_poly.pdbx_seq_one_letter_code
_entity_poly.pdbx_strand_id
1 'polypeptide(L)'
;MGFNTVWLEAVVDPQEGKGTRHKIVTFETAARNGEPFEEVIKKYGIPFSHFPTCTRELKENTMKSYLRSIGWNKGDYVSAIGIRVDEVDRVSERAKDFDFFYPLVKWKISKGDVKSFWAKQLFDLDLPEHLGNCITCWKKSDRKLFTIAKETPEAFDFMDRMEREYPHNGAGEGPRRFFRKYRSTQDILALAQKPFRPFVPGAFQLEMFDPELDTQSACGETCEIGADA
;
A
#
# COMPACT_ATOMS: atom_id res chain seq x y z
N MET A 1 -11.90 -14.28 -16.43
CA MET A 1 -12.85 -14.34 -15.29
C MET A 1 -13.55 -12.99 -15.21
N GLY A 2 -14.88 -12.95 -15.24
CA GLY A 2 -15.67 -11.72 -15.23
C GLY A 2 -15.91 -11.20 -13.81
N PHE A 3 -14.87 -10.72 -13.13
CA PHE A 3 -14.94 -10.27 -11.73
C PHE A 3 -15.65 -8.91 -11.52
N ASN A 4 -16.31 -8.37 -12.55
CA ASN A 4 -16.96 -7.04 -12.52
C ASN A 4 -16.04 -5.96 -11.89
N THR A 5 -14.75 -6.01 -12.22
CA THR A 5 -13.74 -5.13 -11.63
C THR A 5 -13.94 -3.70 -12.12
N VAL A 6 -14.09 -2.77 -11.17
CA VAL A 6 -14.19 -1.34 -11.45
C VAL A 6 -12.86 -0.69 -11.09
N TRP A 7 -12.26 0.01 -12.05
CA TRP A 7 -11.01 0.74 -11.84
C TRP A 7 -11.33 2.17 -11.43
N LEU A 8 -10.69 2.63 -10.35
CA LEU A 8 -10.95 3.93 -9.77
C LEU A 8 -9.65 4.72 -9.59
N GLU A 9 -9.74 6.03 -9.76
CA GLU A 9 -8.71 6.98 -9.38
C GLU A 9 -9.24 8.04 -8.46
N ALA A 10 -8.38 8.47 -7.52
CA ALA A 10 -8.66 9.60 -6.66
C ALA A 10 -8.79 10.89 -7.47
N VAL A 11 -9.82 11.67 -7.17
CA VAL A 11 -9.99 13.03 -7.67
C VAL A 11 -9.94 13.96 -6.47
N VAL A 12 -8.82 14.63 -6.30
CA VAL A 12 -8.57 15.54 -5.19
C VAL A 12 -9.06 16.93 -5.58
N ASP A 13 -9.97 17.48 -4.79
CA ASP A 13 -10.38 18.89 -4.89
C ASP A 13 -9.40 19.71 -4.04
N PRO A 14 -8.70 20.73 -4.56
CA PRO A 14 -7.74 21.51 -3.78
C PRO A 14 -8.41 22.37 -2.69
N GLN A 15 -9.71 22.64 -2.78
CA GLN A 15 -10.41 23.49 -1.82
C GLN A 15 -10.51 22.83 -0.43
N GLU A 16 -10.33 23.64 0.61
CA GLU A 16 -10.51 23.21 1.99
C GLU A 16 -11.96 22.76 2.25
N GLY A 17 -12.14 21.76 3.10
CA GLY A 17 -13.46 21.17 3.38
C GLY A 17 -14.03 20.25 2.29
N LYS A 18 -13.43 20.22 1.08
CA LYS A 18 -13.82 19.27 0.03
C LYS A 18 -13.01 17.98 0.15
N GLY A 19 -13.67 16.88 0.51
CA GLY A 19 -13.01 15.56 0.55
C GLY A 19 -12.71 15.00 -0.84
N THR A 20 -11.81 14.02 -0.92
CA THR A 20 -11.49 13.30 -2.17
C THR A 20 -12.73 12.63 -2.78
N ARG A 21 -12.79 12.63 -4.11
CA ARG A 21 -13.79 11.96 -4.94
C ARG A 21 -13.13 10.86 -5.78
N HIS A 22 -13.87 10.30 -6.71
CA HIS A 22 -13.37 9.27 -7.62
C HIS A 22 -13.68 9.66 -9.06
N LYS A 23 -12.92 9.08 -9.98
CA LYS A 23 -13.32 8.88 -11.37
C LYS A 23 -13.17 7.40 -11.72
N ILE A 24 -14.04 6.91 -12.59
CA ILE A 24 -13.95 5.56 -13.14
C ILE A 24 -12.97 5.62 -14.32
N VAL A 25 -12.00 4.71 -14.34
CA VAL A 25 -11.02 4.56 -15.40
C VAL A 25 -11.05 3.13 -15.94
N THR A 26 -10.18 2.83 -16.88
CA THR A 26 -9.94 1.49 -17.44
C THR A 26 -8.46 1.14 -17.27
N PHE A 27 -8.07 -0.08 -17.66
CA PHE A 27 -6.66 -0.45 -17.68
C PHE A 27 -5.83 0.49 -18.57
N GLU A 28 -6.38 0.93 -19.69
CA GLU A 28 -5.72 1.78 -20.69
C GLU A 28 -5.67 3.25 -20.27
N THR A 29 -6.66 3.72 -19.52
CA THR A 29 -6.80 5.14 -19.14
C THR A 29 -6.32 5.43 -17.73
N ALA A 30 -6.02 4.39 -16.94
CA ALA A 30 -5.51 4.56 -15.60
C ALA A 30 -4.10 5.16 -15.63
N ALA A 31 -3.89 6.23 -14.87
CA ALA A 31 -2.65 6.94 -14.65
C ALA A 31 -1.52 5.98 -14.24
N ARG A 32 -0.32 6.26 -14.73
CA ARG A 32 0.87 5.39 -14.57
C ARG A 32 2.08 6.12 -14.00
N ASN A 33 2.04 7.45 -13.89
CA ASN A 33 3.17 8.27 -13.45
C ASN A 33 2.96 8.90 -12.07
N GLY A 34 1.94 8.43 -11.32
CA GLY A 34 1.66 8.86 -9.95
C GLY A 34 0.84 10.15 -9.85
N GLU A 35 0.20 10.58 -10.93
CA GLU A 35 -0.56 11.82 -11.01
C GLU A 35 -1.61 11.94 -9.89
N PRO A 36 -2.45 10.93 -9.59
CA PRO A 36 -3.40 11.02 -8.48
C PRO A 36 -2.72 11.12 -7.10
N PHE A 37 -1.54 10.50 -6.94
CA PHE A 37 -0.80 10.54 -5.68
C PHE A 37 -0.16 11.90 -5.47
N GLU A 38 0.39 12.51 -6.51
CA GLU A 38 0.90 13.87 -6.45
C GLU A 38 -0.18 14.87 -6.04
N GLU A 39 -1.40 14.77 -6.55
CA GLU A 39 -2.51 15.63 -6.11
C GLU A 39 -2.87 15.44 -4.63
N VAL A 40 -2.81 14.20 -4.13
CA VAL A 40 -2.95 13.92 -2.68
C VAL A 40 -1.83 14.57 -1.89
N ILE A 41 -0.58 14.51 -2.36
CA ILE A 41 0.58 15.11 -1.70
C ILE A 41 0.48 16.64 -1.70
N LYS A 42 0.06 17.25 -2.81
CA LYS A 42 -0.15 18.70 -2.90
C LYS A 42 -1.12 19.19 -1.83
N LYS A 43 -2.24 18.49 -1.63
CA LYS A 43 -3.25 18.88 -0.66
C LYS A 43 -2.91 18.51 0.78
N TYR A 44 -2.47 17.28 1.01
CA TYR A 44 -2.39 16.69 2.35
C TYR A 44 -0.95 16.50 2.86
N GLY A 45 0.05 16.73 2.02
CA GLY A 45 1.46 16.46 2.32
C GLY A 45 1.88 15.02 2.04
N ILE A 46 3.19 14.80 2.10
CA ILE A 46 3.82 13.48 1.90
C ILE A 46 3.37 12.52 3.02
N PRO A 47 2.84 11.32 2.67
CA PRO A 47 2.43 10.33 3.66
C PRO A 47 3.64 9.73 4.40
N PHE A 48 3.43 9.42 5.67
CA PHE A 48 4.39 8.70 6.52
C PHE A 48 3.63 7.83 7.54
N SER A 49 4.34 7.14 8.43
CA SER A 49 3.76 6.14 9.33
C SER A 49 2.61 6.64 10.19
N HIS A 50 2.74 7.84 10.76
CA HIS A 50 1.68 8.42 11.61
C HIS A 50 0.61 9.19 10.81
N PHE A 51 0.79 9.36 9.50
CA PHE A 51 -0.18 10.04 8.63
C PHE A 51 -0.27 9.35 7.27
N PRO A 52 -0.91 8.15 7.20
CA PRO A 52 -1.00 7.33 6.00
C PRO A 52 -2.05 7.86 5.01
N THR A 53 -1.90 9.12 4.57
CA THR A 53 -2.84 9.79 3.65
C THR A 53 -2.99 9.06 2.31
N CYS A 54 -1.96 8.33 1.87
CA CYS A 54 -2.06 7.49 0.68
C CYS A 54 -3.13 6.39 0.84
N THR A 55 -3.23 5.72 2.00
CA THR A 55 -4.30 4.76 2.27
C THR A 55 -5.65 5.47 2.33
N ARG A 56 -5.73 6.56 3.11
CA ARG A 56 -6.97 7.29 3.35
C ARG A 56 -7.58 7.86 2.05
N GLU A 57 -6.77 8.52 1.23
CA GLU A 57 -7.26 9.25 0.05
C GLU A 57 -7.27 8.40 -1.21
N LEU A 58 -6.16 7.74 -1.55
CA LEU A 58 -6.03 6.98 -2.80
C LEU A 58 -6.81 5.66 -2.78
N LYS A 59 -7.07 5.11 -1.59
CA LYS A 59 -7.80 3.84 -1.45
C LYS A 59 -9.17 4.08 -0.85
N GLU A 60 -9.23 4.41 0.44
CA GLU A 60 -10.50 4.37 1.16
C GLU A 60 -11.52 5.41 0.69
N ASN A 61 -11.15 6.69 0.65
CA ASN A 61 -12.07 7.75 0.26
C ASN A 61 -12.48 7.64 -1.21
N THR A 62 -11.56 7.19 -2.07
CA THR A 62 -11.83 6.89 -3.48
C THR A 62 -12.88 5.78 -3.61
N MET A 63 -12.69 4.65 -2.94
CA MET A 63 -13.68 3.55 -2.92
C MET A 63 -15.01 3.98 -2.32
N LYS A 64 -15.00 4.63 -1.14
CA LYS A 64 -16.20 5.13 -0.46
C LYS A 64 -16.96 6.14 -1.32
N SER A 65 -16.26 6.98 -2.09
CA SER A 65 -16.89 7.92 -3.02
C SER A 65 -17.58 7.22 -4.17
N TYR A 66 -16.99 6.14 -4.71
CA TYR A 66 -17.60 5.35 -5.78
C TYR A 66 -18.84 4.61 -5.29
N LEU A 67 -18.75 3.93 -4.15
CA LEU A 67 -19.88 3.20 -3.56
C LEU A 67 -21.10 4.12 -3.34
N ARG A 68 -20.88 5.33 -2.81
CA ARG A 68 -21.96 6.32 -2.68
C ARG A 68 -22.58 6.72 -4.02
N SER A 69 -21.79 6.84 -5.09
CA SER A 69 -22.33 7.22 -6.41
C SER A 69 -23.22 6.16 -7.06
N ILE A 70 -23.06 4.90 -6.66
CA ILE A 70 -23.93 3.79 -7.10
C ILE A 70 -25.05 3.50 -6.09
N GLY A 71 -25.25 4.39 -5.11
CA GLY A 71 -26.31 4.30 -4.12
C GLY A 71 -26.00 3.42 -2.90
N TRP A 72 -24.76 2.96 -2.74
CA TRP A 72 -24.35 2.17 -1.58
C TRP A 72 -23.78 3.06 -0.47
N ASN A 73 -24.40 3.00 0.71
CA ASN A 73 -23.96 3.66 1.93
C ASN A 73 -23.32 2.66 2.89
N LYS A 74 -22.74 3.17 3.98
CA LYS A 74 -22.22 2.31 5.06
C LYS A 74 -23.37 1.44 5.60
N GLY A 75 -23.14 0.14 5.69
CA GLY A 75 -24.14 -0.86 6.09
C GLY A 75 -24.89 -1.52 4.93
N ASP A 76 -24.85 -0.96 3.72
CA ASP A 76 -25.47 -1.56 2.53
C ASP A 76 -24.60 -2.67 1.91
N TYR A 77 -23.34 -2.77 2.33
CA TYR A 77 -22.36 -3.71 1.79
C TYR A 77 -21.44 -4.25 2.88
N VAL A 78 -20.85 -5.42 2.61
CA VAL A 78 -19.75 -5.99 3.39
C VAL A 78 -18.45 -5.85 2.61
N SER A 79 -17.34 -5.56 3.30
CA SER A 79 -16.01 -5.52 2.67
C SER A 79 -15.31 -6.86 2.89
N ALA A 80 -15.18 -7.66 1.84
CA ALA A 80 -14.46 -8.92 1.89
C ALA A 80 -12.95 -8.68 1.74
N ILE A 81 -12.16 -8.99 2.77
CA ILE A 81 -10.71 -8.77 2.80
C ILE A 81 -9.97 -10.10 2.79
N GLY A 82 -9.01 -10.24 1.88
CA GLY A 82 -8.25 -11.49 1.64
C GLY A 82 -7.19 -11.84 2.67
N ILE A 83 -7.37 -11.51 3.95
CA ILE A 83 -6.47 -11.96 5.03
C ILE A 83 -6.64 -13.46 5.23
N ARG A 84 -5.53 -14.18 5.27
CA ARG A 84 -5.49 -15.65 5.37
C ARG A 84 -5.44 -16.12 6.82
N VAL A 85 -5.64 -17.43 7.03
CA VAL A 85 -5.56 -18.03 8.38
C VAL A 85 -4.15 -17.95 8.98
N ASP A 86 -3.11 -17.96 8.14
CA ASP A 86 -1.70 -17.76 8.52
C ASP A 86 -1.32 -16.28 8.74
N GLU A 87 -2.30 -15.38 8.71
CA GLU A 87 -2.20 -13.93 8.92
C GLU A 87 -3.26 -13.44 9.92
N VAL A 88 -3.73 -14.32 10.81
CA VAL A 88 -4.87 -14.03 11.70
C VAL A 88 -4.59 -12.86 12.66
N ASP A 89 -3.33 -12.58 12.96
CA ASP A 89 -2.86 -11.41 13.70
C ASP A 89 -3.16 -10.08 13.00
N ARG A 90 -3.44 -10.10 11.69
CA ARG A 90 -3.85 -8.93 10.90
C ARG A 90 -5.37 -8.71 10.86
N VAL A 91 -6.17 -9.60 11.47
CA VAL A 91 -7.62 -9.43 11.58
C VAL A 91 -7.92 -8.27 12.53
N SER A 92 -8.69 -7.29 12.06
CA SER A 92 -9.05 -6.14 12.90
C SER A 92 -9.98 -6.56 14.03
N GLU A 93 -9.69 -6.11 15.26
CA GLU A 93 -10.60 -6.26 16.40
C GLU A 93 -11.93 -5.53 16.16
N ARG A 94 -11.90 -4.48 15.32
CA ARG A 94 -13.05 -3.65 14.94
C ARG A 94 -13.76 -4.13 13.68
N ALA A 95 -13.51 -5.35 13.21
CA ALA A 95 -14.08 -5.88 11.98
C ALA A 95 -15.61 -5.69 11.87
N LYS A 96 -16.33 -5.82 12.99
CA LYS A 96 -17.78 -5.63 13.05
C LYS A 96 -18.20 -4.17 12.83
N ASP A 97 -17.42 -3.20 13.29
CA ASP A 97 -17.73 -1.76 13.15
C ASP A 97 -17.66 -1.27 11.70
N PHE A 98 -16.93 -2.00 10.86
CA PHE A 98 -16.66 -1.68 9.47
C PHE A 98 -17.26 -2.70 8.47
N ASP A 99 -18.09 -3.63 8.95
CA ASP A 99 -18.71 -4.68 8.13
C ASP A 99 -17.65 -5.50 7.33
N PHE A 100 -16.51 -5.76 7.97
CA PHE A 100 -15.44 -6.55 7.38
C PHE A 100 -15.72 -8.04 7.46
N PHE A 101 -15.51 -8.71 6.34
CA PHE A 101 -15.61 -10.15 6.21
C PHE A 101 -14.26 -10.72 5.77
N TYR A 102 -13.71 -11.66 6.54
CA TYR A 102 -12.44 -12.32 6.24
C TYR A 102 -12.70 -13.76 5.75
N PRO A 103 -13.04 -13.97 4.46
CA PRO A 103 -13.41 -15.28 3.95
C PRO A 103 -12.32 -16.33 4.12
N LEU A 104 -11.05 -15.96 3.87
CA LEU A 104 -9.96 -16.92 3.89
C LEU A 104 -9.60 -17.36 5.32
N VAL A 105 -9.76 -16.49 6.33
CA VAL A 105 -9.71 -16.90 7.75
C VAL A 105 -10.85 -17.87 8.06
N LYS A 106 -12.09 -17.53 7.70
CA LYS A 106 -13.27 -18.36 7.97
C LYS A 106 -13.17 -19.75 7.33
N TRP A 107 -12.62 -19.82 6.12
CA TRP A 107 -12.42 -21.06 5.37
C TRP A 107 -11.10 -21.77 5.68
N LYS A 108 -10.29 -21.23 6.62
CA LYS A 108 -8.99 -21.77 7.02
C LYS A 108 -8.01 -21.95 5.85
N ILE A 109 -8.04 -21.01 4.89
CA ILE A 109 -7.18 -20.98 3.71
C ILE A 109 -5.85 -20.32 4.06
N SER A 110 -4.75 -21.01 3.79
CA SER A 110 -3.37 -20.56 4.03
C SER A 110 -2.68 -20.02 2.76
N LYS A 111 -1.48 -19.44 2.90
CA LYS A 111 -0.62 -19.08 1.74
C LYS A 111 -0.37 -20.27 0.81
N GLY A 112 -0.21 -21.48 1.36
CA GLY A 112 0.01 -22.70 0.58
C GLY A 112 -1.20 -23.06 -0.28
N ASP A 113 -2.40 -22.92 0.27
CA ASP A 113 -3.66 -23.16 -0.45
C ASP A 113 -3.86 -22.15 -1.58
N VAL A 114 -3.61 -20.86 -1.31
CA VAL A 114 -3.67 -19.79 -2.32
C VAL A 114 -2.70 -20.07 -3.47
N LYS A 115 -1.45 -20.43 -3.18
CA LYS A 115 -0.47 -20.81 -4.21
C LYS A 115 -0.93 -22.02 -5.02
N SER A 116 -1.47 -23.04 -4.35
CA SER A 116 -1.98 -24.25 -5.00
C SER A 116 -3.18 -23.99 -5.90
N PHE A 117 -4.03 -23.02 -5.54
CA PHE A 117 -5.14 -22.56 -6.37
C PHE A 117 -4.63 -21.80 -7.60
N TRP A 118 -3.70 -20.86 -7.42
CA TRP A 118 -3.16 -20.03 -8.51
C TRP A 118 -2.30 -20.82 -9.50
N ALA A 119 -1.55 -21.82 -9.04
CA ALA A 119 -0.77 -22.72 -9.90
C ALA A 119 -1.62 -23.52 -10.91
N LYS A 120 -2.94 -23.59 -10.71
CA LYS A 120 -3.90 -24.25 -11.63
C LYS A 120 -4.59 -23.29 -12.59
N GLN A 121 -4.36 -21.98 -12.47
CA GLN A 121 -4.99 -20.98 -13.32
C GLN A 121 -4.23 -20.82 -14.64
N LEU A 122 -4.91 -20.27 -15.65
CA LEU A 122 -4.33 -20.01 -16.96
C LEU A 122 -3.40 -18.79 -16.99
N PHE A 123 -3.27 -18.07 -15.87
CA PHE A 123 -2.39 -16.92 -15.73
C PHE A 123 -1.81 -16.86 -14.32
N ASP A 124 -0.63 -16.26 -14.21
CA ASP A 124 0.00 -15.82 -12.97
C ASP A 124 0.31 -14.32 -13.09
N LEU A 125 0.47 -13.64 -11.96
CA LEU A 125 0.81 -12.21 -11.93
C LEU A 125 2.23 -11.92 -12.41
N ASP A 126 3.10 -12.94 -12.42
CA ASP A 126 4.53 -12.84 -12.75
C ASP A 126 5.21 -11.68 -11.99
N LEU A 127 4.85 -11.55 -10.69
CA LEU A 127 5.29 -10.45 -9.84
C LEU A 127 6.16 -10.97 -8.69
N PRO A 128 7.44 -10.57 -8.61
CA PRO A 128 8.30 -10.89 -7.47
C PRO A 128 7.71 -10.48 -6.11
N GLU A 129 7.91 -11.30 -5.09
CA GLU A 129 7.29 -11.10 -3.76
C GLU A 129 7.71 -9.80 -3.07
N HIS A 130 8.91 -9.27 -3.33
CA HIS A 130 9.33 -7.97 -2.81
C HIS A 130 8.68 -6.79 -3.53
N LEU A 131 8.15 -6.98 -4.74
CA LEU A 131 7.42 -5.96 -5.51
C LEU A 131 5.92 -5.93 -5.23
N GLY A 132 5.37 -6.91 -4.50
CA GLY A 132 3.95 -6.92 -4.10
C GLY A 132 3.54 -5.69 -3.28
N ASN A 133 2.26 -5.29 -3.34
CA ASN A 133 1.74 -4.00 -2.85
C ASN A 133 2.33 -2.79 -3.61
N CYS A 134 2.36 -1.59 -3.03
CA CYS A 134 2.94 -0.41 -3.72
C CYS A 134 4.48 -0.54 -3.80
N ILE A 135 5.07 -0.18 -4.96
CA ILE A 135 6.47 -0.48 -5.33
C ILE A 135 7.49 -0.03 -4.27
N THR A 136 7.47 1.23 -3.83
CA THR A 136 8.43 1.77 -2.85
C THR A 136 7.77 2.14 -1.51
N CYS A 137 6.71 1.41 -1.13
CA CYS A 137 5.97 1.68 0.10
C CYS A 137 6.88 1.66 1.35
N TRP A 138 6.73 2.68 2.21
CA TRP A 138 7.47 2.81 3.47
C TRP A 138 7.19 1.67 4.47
N LYS A 139 6.09 0.92 4.31
CA LYS A 139 5.77 -0.26 5.13
C LYS A 139 6.65 -1.48 4.78
N LYS A 140 7.27 -1.52 3.60
CA LYS A 140 8.20 -2.60 3.22
C LYS A 140 9.37 -2.66 4.19
N SER A 141 9.94 -3.85 4.40
CA SER A 141 11.17 -3.98 5.17
C SER A 141 12.32 -3.27 4.47
N ASP A 142 13.34 -2.86 5.21
CA ASP A 142 14.51 -2.20 4.64
C ASP A 142 15.21 -3.13 3.65
N ARG A 143 15.26 -4.44 3.90
CA ARG A 143 15.77 -5.44 2.94
C ARG A 143 15.06 -5.36 1.59
N LYS A 144 13.73 -5.28 1.59
CA LYS A 144 12.94 -5.17 0.35
C LYS A 144 13.22 -3.84 -0.35
N LEU A 145 13.21 -2.72 0.38
CA LEU A 145 13.50 -1.41 -0.20
C LEU A 145 14.90 -1.33 -0.80
N PHE A 146 15.91 -1.86 -0.11
CA PHE A 146 17.29 -1.87 -0.62
C PHE A 146 17.46 -2.82 -1.81
N THR A 147 16.73 -3.94 -1.84
CA THR A 147 16.72 -4.84 -3.00
C THR A 147 16.15 -4.12 -4.22
N ILE A 148 15.01 -3.43 -4.07
CA ILE A 148 14.40 -2.63 -5.14
C ILE A 148 15.36 -1.51 -5.59
N ALA A 149 16.01 -0.83 -4.65
CA ALA A 149 16.97 0.24 -4.97
C ALA A 149 18.20 -0.26 -5.77
N LYS A 150 18.60 -1.53 -5.59
CA LYS A 150 19.66 -2.16 -6.39
C LYS A 150 19.20 -2.62 -7.77
N GLU A 151 17.99 -3.17 -7.85
CA GLU A 151 17.46 -3.76 -9.08
C GLU A 151 16.86 -2.71 -10.03
N THR A 152 16.20 -1.69 -9.47
CA THR A 152 15.39 -0.70 -10.20
C THR A 152 15.40 0.62 -9.42
N PRO A 153 16.53 1.34 -9.35
CA PRO A 153 16.64 2.61 -8.63
C PRO A 153 15.61 3.66 -9.10
N GLU A 154 15.23 3.66 -10.38
CA GLU A 154 14.23 4.53 -10.98
C GLU A 154 12.82 4.37 -10.36
N ALA A 155 12.55 3.26 -9.68
CA ALA A 155 11.31 3.07 -8.92
C ALA A 155 11.14 4.11 -7.78
N PHE A 156 12.23 4.77 -7.40
CA PHE A 156 12.27 5.82 -6.38
C PHE A 156 12.13 7.24 -6.95
N ASP A 157 12.16 7.43 -8.28
CA ASP A 157 12.15 8.75 -8.92
C ASP A 157 10.93 9.59 -8.52
N PHE A 158 9.77 8.95 -8.43
CA PHE A 158 8.55 9.62 -7.97
C PHE A 158 8.70 10.15 -6.54
N MET A 159 9.18 9.31 -5.62
CA MET A 159 9.33 9.67 -4.20
C MET A 159 10.36 10.78 -4.03
N ASP A 160 11.50 10.68 -4.75
CA ASP A 160 12.54 11.70 -4.74
C ASP A 160 12.01 13.05 -5.25
N ARG A 161 11.27 13.03 -6.38
CA ARG A 161 10.64 14.23 -6.93
C ARG A 161 9.66 14.86 -5.96
N MET A 162 8.79 14.06 -5.32
CA MET A 162 7.83 14.55 -4.34
C MET A 162 8.50 15.16 -3.10
N GLU A 163 9.57 14.54 -2.60
CA GLU A 163 10.36 15.08 -1.48
C GLU A 163 11.06 16.40 -1.82
N ARG A 164 11.40 16.63 -3.10
CA ARG A 164 12.01 17.87 -3.59
C ARG A 164 10.99 18.97 -3.86
N GLU A 165 9.86 18.63 -4.49
CA GLU A 165 8.85 19.60 -4.94
C GLU A 165 7.88 20.00 -3.82
N TYR A 166 7.52 19.07 -2.93
CA TYR A 166 6.52 19.28 -1.89
C TYR A 166 7.01 18.98 -0.46
N PRO A 167 8.25 19.38 -0.07
CA PRO A 167 8.80 19.04 1.24
C PRO A 167 7.99 19.61 2.40
N HIS A 168 7.26 20.71 2.20
CA HIS A 168 6.57 21.43 3.28
C HIS A 168 5.05 21.45 3.12
N ASN A 169 4.49 20.67 2.19
CA ASN A 169 3.04 20.56 2.07
C ASN A 169 2.45 19.74 3.22
N GLY A 170 1.21 20.05 3.58
CA GLY A 170 0.49 19.42 4.70
C GLY A 170 0.78 20.07 6.06
N ALA A 171 0.24 19.46 7.13
CA ALA A 171 0.26 20.04 8.47
C ALA A 171 1.55 19.73 9.26
N GLY A 172 2.09 20.73 9.95
CA GLY A 172 3.22 20.67 10.90
C GLY A 172 4.53 21.29 10.38
N GLU A 173 5.59 21.22 11.18
CA GLU A 173 6.87 21.88 10.89
C GLU A 173 7.92 20.95 10.25
N GLY A 174 8.82 21.53 9.45
CA GLY A 174 9.96 20.84 8.83
C GLY A 174 9.64 20.12 7.51
N PRO A 175 10.68 19.58 6.83
CA PRO A 175 10.48 18.83 5.60
C PRO A 175 9.83 17.47 5.87
N ARG A 176 9.05 16.96 4.93
CA ARG A 176 8.44 15.63 4.98
C ARG A 176 9.29 14.61 4.24
N ARG A 177 9.20 13.37 4.73
CA ARG A 177 9.97 12.21 4.27
C ARG A 177 9.08 10.99 4.20
N PHE A 178 9.19 10.20 3.13
CA PHE A 178 8.35 9.02 2.95
C PHE A 178 8.73 7.89 3.91
N PHE A 179 10.04 7.68 4.11
CA PHE A 179 10.52 6.43 4.70
C PHE A 179 10.64 6.52 6.22
N ARG A 180 10.48 5.36 6.87
CA ARG A 180 10.64 5.20 8.33
C ARG A 180 11.96 5.80 8.80
N LYS A 181 12.00 6.20 10.08
CA LYS A 181 13.17 6.84 10.72
C LYS A 181 13.54 8.18 10.08
N TYR A 182 12.54 8.87 9.49
CA TYR A 182 12.68 10.18 8.85
C TYR A 182 13.75 10.20 7.73
N ARG A 183 13.86 9.08 7.01
CA ARG A 183 14.82 8.91 5.91
C ARG A 183 14.23 9.44 4.60
N SER A 184 15.04 10.15 3.86
CA SER A 184 14.75 10.54 2.48
C SER A 184 14.93 9.37 1.51
N THR A 185 14.43 9.56 0.30
CA THR A 185 14.69 8.70 -0.85
C THR A 185 16.19 8.51 -1.08
N GLN A 186 16.95 9.61 -1.01
CA GLN A 186 18.41 9.58 -1.16
C GLN A 186 19.09 8.75 -0.05
N ASP A 187 18.58 8.80 1.18
CA ASP A 187 19.10 7.95 2.26
C ASP A 187 18.87 6.46 1.97
N ILE A 188 17.70 6.08 1.45
CA ILE A 188 17.41 4.69 1.08
C ILE A 188 18.34 4.23 -0.05
N LEU A 189 18.52 5.04 -1.09
CA LEU A 189 19.40 4.74 -2.21
C LEU A 189 20.87 4.59 -1.75
N ALA A 190 21.33 5.48 -0.87
CA ALA A 190 22.69 5.44 -0.32
C ALA A 190 22.92 4.23 0.60
N LEU A 191 21.95 3.92 1.48
CA LEU A 191 22.02 2.76 2.37
C LEU A 191 22.01 1.44 1.59
N ALA A 192 21.26 1.37 0.48
CA ALA A 192 21.24 0.20 -0.38
C ALA A 192 22.60 -0.11 -1.01
N GLN A 193 23.51 0.86 -1.15
CA GLN A 193 24.87 0.62 -1.66
C GLN A 193 25.77 -0.12 -0.66
N LYS A 194 25.42 -0.11 0.63
CA LYS A 194 26.19 -0.84 1.65
C LYS A 194 26.03 -2.37 1.46
N PRO A 195 26.96 -3.19 1.96
CA PRO A 195 26.79 -4.64 1.94
C PRO A 195 25.55 -5.07 2.71
N PHE A 196 24.65 -5.81 2.05
CA PHE A 196 23.52 -6.48 2.64
C PHE A 196 23.15 -7.68 1.77
N ARG A 197 22.45 -8.67 2.33
CA ARG A 197 21.92 -9.80 1.54
C ARG A 197 20.58 -9.41 0.91
N PRO A 198 20.42 -9.42 -0.42
CA PRO A 198 19.16 -9.12 -1.09
C PRO A 198 18.01 -10.03 -0.63
N PHE A 199 16.78 -9.57 -0.81
CA PHE A 199 15.59 -10.37 -0.56
C PHE A 199 15.55 -11.58 -1.51
N VAL A 200 15.22 -12.77 -0.99
CA VAL A 200 15.07 -14.00 -1.76
C VAL A 200 13.69 -14.60 -1.46
N PRO A 201 12.81 -14.79 -2.46
CA PRO A 201 11.49 -15.38 -2.25
C PRO A 201 11.55 -16.79 -1.65
N GLY A 202 10.60 -17.12 -0.77
CA GLY A 202 10.45 -18.49 -0.23
C GLY A 202 11.50 -18.92 0.80
N ALA A 203 12.55 -18.14 1.05
CA ALA A 203 13.51 -18.40 2.11
C ALA A 203 12.95 -17.90 3.46
N PHE A 204 12.11 -18.69 4.13
CA PHE A 204 11.92 -18.53 5.57
C PHE A 204 13.15 -19.10 6.28
N GLN A 205 14.29 -18.43 6.15
CA GLN A 205 15.52 -18.81 6.82
C GLN A 205 15.59 -18.01 8.11
N LEU A 206 15.30 -18.62 9.26
CA LEU A 206 15.60 -18.02 10.57
C LEU A 206 17.07 -17.54 10.64
N GLU A 207 17.96 -18.20 9.90
CA GLU A 207 19.38 -17.84 9.74
C GLU A 207 19.64 -16.58 8.91
N MET A 208 18.65 -16.10 8.13
CA MET A 208 18.72 -14.86 7.35
C MET A 208 18.04 -13.67 8.03
N PHE A 209 17.27 -13.91 9.09
CA PHE A 209 16.50 -12.85 9.71
C PHE A 209 17.44 -11.84 10.35
N ASP A 210 17.39 -10.62 9.83
CA ASP A 210 18.13 -9.48 10.35
C ASP A 210 17.11 -8.50 10.96
N PRO A 211 17.06 -8.35 12.29
CA PRO A 211 16.10 -7.45 12.93
C PRO A 211 16.18 -6.00 12.42
N GLU A 212 17.33 -5.53 11.93
CA GLU A 212 17.44 -4.18 11.39
C GLU A 212 16.83 -4.06 9.99
N LEU A 213 17.01 -5.11 9.17
CA LEU A 213 16.57 -5.09 7.77
C LEU A 213 15.17 -5.65 7.54
N ASP A 214 14.72 -6.58 8.39
CA ASP A 214 13.52 -7.39 8.19
C ASP A 214 12.36 -7.02 9.11
N THR A 215 12.61 -6.25 10.17
CA THR A 215 11.53 -5.69 10.97
C THR A 215 10.70 -4.75 10.09
N GLN A 216 9.48 -5.19 9.82
CA GLN A 216 8.47 -4.36 9.17
C GLN A 216 7.85 -3.43 10.20
N SER A 217 7.07 -2.45 9.73
CA SER A 217 6.24 -1.67 10.63
C SER A 217 5.39 -2.57 11.52
N ALA A 218 5.26 -2.18 12.79
CA ALA A 218 4.66 -3.00 13.84
C ALA A 218 3.20 -3.40 13.53
N CYS A 219 2.74 -4.42 14.25
CA CYS A 219 1.37 -4.94 14.26
C CYS A 219 0.34 -3.80 14.25
N GLY A 220 -0.54 -3.79 13.24
CA GLY A 220 -1.55 -2.73 13.03
C GLY A 220 -1.31 -1.85 11.82
N GLU A 221 -0.06 -1.71 11.36
CA GLU A 221 0.25 -0.86 10.21
C GLU A 221 0.07 -1.60 8.87
N THR A 222 -1.10 -2.14 8.60
CA THR A 222 -1.45 -2.60 7.23
C THR A 222 -2.01 -1.44 6.39
N CYS A 223 -1.99 -1.54 5.06
CA CYS A 223 -2.69 -0.60 4.19
C CYS A 223 -4.11 -1.08 3.87
N GLU A 224 -4.63 -2.05 4.64
CA GLU A 224 -6.00 -2.51 4.48
C GLU A 224 -6.97 -1.40 4.89
N ILE A 225 -8.19 -1.49 4.36
CA ILE A 225 -9.30 -0.65 4.79
C ILE A 225 -9.46 -0.82 6.31
N GLY A 226 -9.55 0.29 7.04
CA GLY A 226 -9.77 0.27 8.50
C GLY A 226 -8.58 -0.23 9.33
N ALA A 227 -7.38 -0.32 8.75
CA ALA A 227 -6.15 -0.67 9.47
C ALA A 227 -5.74 0.39 10.51
N ASP A 228 -6.03 1.65 10.19
CA ASP A 228 -5.71 2.82 11.03
C ASP A 228 -6.91 3.27 11.87
N ALA A 229 -7.96 2.44 11.96
CA ALA A 229 -9.25 2.79 12.57
C ALA A 229 -9.47 2.11 13.92
#